data_AF-A0A955YP75-F1
#
_entry.id   AF-A0A955YP75-F1
#
_cell.length_a   1.000
_cell.length_b   1.000
_cell.length_c   1.000
_cell.angle_alpha   90.00
_cell.angle_beta   90.00
_cell.angle_gamma   90.00
#
_symmetry.space_group_name_H-M   'P 1'
#
loop_
_entity.id
_entity.type
_entity.pdbx_description
1 polymer ?
#
loop_
_entity_poly.entity_id
_entity_poly.type
_entity_poly.pdbx_seq_one_letter_code
_entity_poly.pdbx_strand_id
1 'polypeptide(L)'
;MVTTRYVVTGLRVPTREDVTAGELLGVDVDGVDDACGSPDYEGSVDNLLIDIAAALPSLMPSDPFYFNAAIEAGLFCNSTEPGCASVRYEVAIERCGEVARLQLSRSGTTLGADIVELDGDGRFDARFELLSLDLPVLFQGAHTIQAMNLRRARVSGVVSEGALEELVIGGANRYEDYLPLVYCDPAICDPGGPIDALFDVMLDPGDASCGGISVGFVATAVMLSGDD
;
A
#
# COMPACT_ATOMS: atom_id res chain seq x y z
N MET A 1 -11.30 -27.49 -9.23
CA MET A 1 -10.62 -26.38 -8.55
C MET A 1 -11.69 -25.36 -8.20
N VAL A 2 -11.70 -24.88 -6.96
CA VAL A 2 -12.67 -23.87 -6.50
C VAL A 2 -11.90 -22.56 -6.38
N THR A 3 -12.42 -21.52 -7.02
CA THR A 3 -11.89 -20.16 -6.88
C THR A 3 -12.71 -19.44 -5.82
N THR A 4 -12.03 -18.98 -4.79
CA THR A 4 -12.62 -18.12 -3.77
C THR A 4 -12.20 -16.69 -4.04
N ARG A 5 -13.15 -15.75 -3.95
CA ARG A 5 -12.89 -14.33 -4.18
C ARG A 5 -13.07 -13.56 -2.90
N TYR A 6 -12.18 -12.60 -2.66
CA TYR A 6 -12.20 -11.71 -1.52
C TYR A 6 -12.18 -10.27 -2.02
N VAL A 7 -13.07 -9.44 -1.50
CA VAL A 7 -13.10 -8.00 -1.79
C VAL A 7 -12.37 -7.29 -0.68
N VAL A 8 -11.41 -6.45 -1.05
CA VAL A 8 -10.72 -5.59 -0.10
C VAL A 8 -11.71 -4.55 0.42
N THR A 9 -11.89 -4.54 1.74
CA THR A 9 -12.77 -3.62 2.47
C THR A 9 -11.99 -2.56 3.25
N GLY A 10 -10.68 -2.65 3.28
CA GLY A 10 -9.85 -1.65 3.94
C GLY A 10 -8.44 -1.73 3.41
N LEU A 11 -7.80 -0.58 3.30
CA LEU A 11 -6.39 -0.46 2.93
C LEU A 11 -5.83 0.69 3.76
N ARG A 12 -4.77 0.44 4.52
CA ARG A 12 -4.14 1.44 5.35
C ARG A 12 -2.63 1.28 5.33
N VAL A 13 -1.94 2.39 5.49
CA VAL A 13 -0.53 2.40 5.88
C VAL A 13 -0.46 2.08 7.36
N PRO A 14 0.39 1.14 7.79
CA PRO A 14 0.69 0.95 9.20
C PRO A 14 1.20 2.22 9.88
N THR A 15 1.02 2.31 11.19
CA THR A 15 1.37 3.47 12.01
C THR A 15 2.54 3.12 12.93
N ARG A 16 3.19 4.14 13.51
CA ARG A 16 4.22 3.90 14.53
C ARG A 16 3.68 3.22 15.80
N GLU A 17 2.38 3.31 16.06
CA GLU A 17 1.74 2.56 17.14
C GLU A 17 1.65 1.07 16.80
N ASP A 18 1.33 0.73 15.55
CA ASP A 18 1.37 -0.66 15.03
C ASP A 18 2.79 -1.26 15.19
N VAL A 19 3.82 -0.47 14.87
CA VAL A 19 5.24 -0.85 15.06
C VAL A 19 5.49 -1.21 16.52
N THR A 20 5.08 -0.35 17.45
CA THR A 20 5.32 -0.55 18.88
C THR A 20 4.54 -1.76 19.42
N ALA A 21 3.40 -2.07 18.80
CA ALA A 21 2.57 -3.23 19.14
C ALA A 21 3.04 -4.54 18.51
N GLY A 22 4.02 -4.50 17.59
CA GLY A 22 4.49 -5.69 16.87
C GLY A 22 3.48 -6.20 15.83
N GLU A 23 2.66 -5.30 15.29
CA GLU A 23 1.65 -5.60 14.27
C GLU A 23 2.29 -5.79 12.89
N LEU A 24 1.50 -6.20 11.90
CA LEU A 24 1.95 -6.30 10.51
C LEU A 24 2.27 -4.92 9.93
N LEU A 25 3.50 -4.74 9.46
CA LEU A 25 4.01 -3.44 9.03
C LEU A 25 4.12 -3.27 7.52
N GLY A 26 3.93 -4.32 6.73
CA GLY A 26 4.18 -4.25 5.29
C GLY A 26 5.07 -5.40 4.82
N VAL A 27 5.83 -5.13 3.77
CA VAL A 27 6.69 -6.11 3.10
C VAL A 27 8.11 -5.61 3.15
N ASP A 28 9.05 -6.50 3.51
CA ASP A 28 10.47 -6.37 3.23
C ASP A 28 10.74 -6.60 1.73
N VAL A 29 11.05 -5.55 0.99
CA VAL A 29 11.15 -5.62 -0.48
C VAL A 29 12.53 -6.02 -0.94
N ASP A 30 13.60 -5.60 -0.27
CA ASP A 30 14.96 -5.83 -0.72
C ASP A 30 15.75 -6.87 0.09
N GLY A 31 15.27 -7.27 1.27
CA GLY A 31 15.94 -8.26 2.12
C GLY A 31 17.27 -7.77 2.67
N VAL A 32 17.48 -6.45 2.69
CA VAL A 32 18.71 -5.80 3.13
C VAL A 32 18.38 -4.86 4.28
N ASP A 33 18.92 -5.19 5.46
CA ASP A 33 18.85 -4.28 6.60
C ASP A 33 19.43 -2.89 6.23
N ASP A 34 18.66 -1.83 6.51
CA ASP A 34 19.03 -0.42 6.35
C ASP A 34 19.15 0.07 4.88
N ALA A 35 18.22 -0.37 4.03
CA ALA A 35 18.12 0.04 2.65
C ALA A 35 18.04 1.58 2.49
N CYS A 36 18.91 2.14 1.66
CA CYS A 36 18.97 3.58 1.36
C CYS A 36 19.12 4.48 2.59
N GLY A 37 19.73 3.96 3.67
CA GLY A 37 19.93 4.71 4.92
C GLY A 37 18.67 4.89 5.77
N SER A 38 17.54 4.29 5.35
CA SER A 38 16.35 4.18 6.18
C SER A 38 16.47 2.90 6.99
N PRO A 39 16.53 2.96 8.33
CA PRO A 39 16.59 1.75 9.12
C PRO A 39 15.29 0.96 9.01
N ASP A 40 15.42 -0.36 8.95
CA ASP A 40 14.27 -1.24 8.92
C ASP A 40 13.54 -1.25 10.26
N TYR A 41 12.25 -1.53 10.21
CA TYR A 41 11.49 -1.88 11.41
C TYR A 41 11.86 -3.30 11.89
N GLU A 42 11.51 -3.63 13.14
CA GLU A 42 11.75 -4.96 13.69
C GLU A 42 11.19 -6.06 12.75
N GLY A 43 12.01 -7.08 12.48
CA GLY A 43 11.69 -8.10 11.47
C GLY A 43 12.17 -7.78 10.05
N SER A 44 13.06 -6.78 9.89
CA SER A 44 13.63 -6.32 8.62
C SER A 44 12.57 -5.78 7.64
N VAL A 45 11.49 -5.18 8.15
CA VAL A 45 10.45 -4.59 7.29
C VAL A 45 10.84 -3.17 6.89
N ASP A 46 11.13 -2.97 5.61
CA ASP A 46 11.35 -1.66 5.00
C ASP A 46 10.00 -1.00 4.64
N ASN A 47 9.38 -0.21 5.54
CA ASN A 47 8.15 0.53 5.16
C ASN A 47 8.24 2.02 5.50
N LEU A 48 8.95 2.77 4.65
CA LEU A 48 9.14 4.21 4.83
C LEU A 48 7.83 5.00 4.69
N LEU A 49 6.77 4.40 4.11
CA LEU A 49 5.46 5.04 4.03
C LEU A 49 4.88 5.36 5.40
N ILE A 50 5.24 4.59 6.44
CA ILE A 50 4.83 4.83 7.83
C ILE A 50 5.30 6.22 8.29
N ASP A 51 6.57 6.53 8.05
CA ASP A 51 7.17 7.81 8.47
C ASP A 51 6.67 8.97 7.61
N ILE A 52 6.52 8.76 6.31
CA ILE A 52 5.94 9.76 5.40
C ILE A 52 4.51 10.09 5.86
N ALA A 53 3.67 9.08 6.06
CA ALA A 53 2.28 9.28 6.49
C ALA A 53 2.18 9.99 7.84
N ALA A 54 3.12 9.73 8.77
CA ALA A 54 3.18 10.40 10.06
C ALA A 54 3.64 11.87 9.96
N ALA A 55 4.51 12.20 9.00
CA ALA A 55 5.02 13.54 8.80
C ALA A 55 4.03 14.47 8.08
N LEU A 56 3.26 13.96 7.12
CA LEU A 56 2.37 14.74 6.23
C LEU A 56 1.49 15.78 6.94
N PRO A 57 0.80 15.48 8.06
CA PRO A 57 -0.03 16.49 8.75
C PRO A 57 0.76 17.71 9.21
N SER A 58 2.02 17.52 9.61
CA SER A 58 2.88 18.60 10.13
C SER A 58 3.47 19.48 9.02
N LEU A 59 3.55 18.95 7.80
CA LEU A 59 4.09 19.64 6.63
C LEU A 59 3.07 20.60 6.00
N MET A 60 1.78 20.36 6.22
CA MET A 60 0.68 21.20 5.76
C MET A 60 -0.15 21.73 6.94
N PRO A 61 0.42 22.53 7.86
CA PRO A 61 -0.24 22.88 9.12
C PRO A 61 -1.53 23.68 8.95
N SER A 62 -1.71 24.40 7.84
CA SER A 62 -2.94 25.12 7.50
C SER A 62 -4.04 24.23 6.95
N ASP A 63 -3.68 23.08 6.38
CA ASP A 63 -4.60 22.07 5.82
C ASP A 63 -3.99 20.66 5.98
N PRO A 64 -3.99 20.10 7.21
CA PRO A 64 -3.24 18.90 7.50
C PRO A 64 -3.76 17.69 6.73
N PHE A 65 -2.87 17.02 6.00
CA PHE A 65 -3.22 15.84 5.23
C PHE A 65 -2.97 14.55 6.04
N TYR A 66 -4.05 13.84 6.37
CA TYR A 66 -4.02 12.56 7.08
C TYR A 66 -4.21 11.41 6.10
N PHE A 67 -3.13 10.73 5.75
CA PHE A 67 -3.13 9.79 4.61
C PHE A 67 -4.10 8.62 4.76
N ASN A 68 -4.15 7.96 5.92
CA ASN A 68 -5.11 6.86 6.14
C ASN A 68 -6.57 7.31 6.11
N ALA A 69 -6.87 8.49 6.67
CA ALA A 69 -8.22 9.04 6.61
C ALA A 69 -8.62 9.42 5.18
N ALA A 70 -7.67 9.93 4.39
CA ALA A 70 -7.88 10.23 2.99
C ALA A 70 -8.15 8.96 2.16
N ILE A 71 -7.40 7.87 2.39
CA ILE A 71 -7.63 6.57 1.73
C ILE A 71 -9.00 6.01 2.12
N GLU A 72 -9.36 6.03 3.40
CA GLU A 72 -10.66 5.56 3.87
C GLU A 72 -11.81 6.34 3.23
N ALA A 73 -11.74 7.68 3.24
CA ALA A 73 -12.72 8.54 2.58
C ALA A 73 -12.80 8.30 1.07
N GLY A 74 -11.68 7.97 0.42
CA GLY A 74 -11.64 7.61 -0.99
C GLY A 74 -12.27 6.24 -1.29
N LEU A 75 -11.95 5.22 -0.50
CA LEU A 75 -12.47 3.85 -0.68
C LEU A 75 -13.99 3.79 -0.50
N PHE A 76 -14.52 4.59 0.42
CA PHE A 76 -15.93 4.59 0.79
C PHE A 76 -16.69 5.84 0.31
N CYS A 77 -16.14 6.55 -0.68
CA CYS A 77 -16.82 7.70 -1.26
C CYS A 77 -18.18 7.30 -1.86
N ASN A 78 -19.13 8.21 -1.79
CA ASN A 78 -20.44 8.05 -2.41
C ASN A 78 -20.34 8.34 -3.91
N SER A 79 -20.91 7.48 -4.75
CA SER A 79 -20.89 7.64 -6.21
C SER A 79 -21.50 8.96 -6.72
N THR A 80 -22.27 9.67 -5.89
CA THR A 80 -22.78 11.01 -6.19
C THR A 80 -21.76 12.13 -5.94
N GLU A 81 -20.68 11.86 -5.21
CA GLU A 81 -19.64 12.83 -4.89
C GLU A 81 -18.74 13.08 -6.11
N PRO A 82 -18.39 14.34 -6.42
CA PRO A 82 -17.50 14.65 -7.53
C PRO A 82 -16.14 13.96 -7.39
N GLY A 83 -15.68 13.31 -8.46
CA GLY A 83 -14.39 12.62 -8.49
C GLY A 83 -14.38 11.26 -7.78
N CYS A 84 -15.50 10.82 -7.19
CA CYS A 84 -15.58 9.49 -6.60
C CYS A 84 -15.47 8.41 -7.68
N ALA A 85 -14.28 7.85 -7.82
CA ALA A 85 -14.05 6.63 -8.57
C ALA A 85 -14.16 5.46 -7.57
N SER A 86 -15.24 4.68 -7.66
CA SER A 86 -15.37 3.45 -6.86
C SER A 86 -14.30 2.45 -7.32
N VAL A 87 -13.15 2.48 -6.66
CA VAL A 87 -12.07 1.53 -6.86
C VAL A 87 -12.34 0.31 -5.99
N ARG A 88 -12.49 -0.85 -6.62
CA ARG A 88 -12.71 -2.11 -5.92
C ARG A 88 -11.58 -3.07 -6.19
N TYR A 89 -10.83 -3.44 -5.17
CA TYR A 89 -9.82 -4.48 -5.27
C TYR A 89 -10.41 -5.85 -4.91
N GLU A 90 -10.05 -6.86 -5.70
CA GLU A 90 -10.41 -8.25 -5.45
C GLU A 90 -9.17 -9.14 -5.50
N VAL A 91 -9.02 -9.99 -4.49
CA VAL A 91 -8.05 -11.09 -4.45
C VAL A 91 -8.80 -12.39 -4.74
N ALA A 92 -8.46 -13.05 -5.84
CA ALA A 92 -8.98 -14.37 -6.16
C ALA A 92 -7.91 -15.42 -5.87
N ILE A 93 -8.29 -16.47 -5.13
CA ILE A 93 -7.42 -17.58 -4.75
C ILE A 93 -8.05 -18.87 -5.27
N GLU A 94 -7.38 -19.53 -6.22
CA GLU A 94 -7.76 -20.85 -6.73
C GLU A 94 -6.82 -21.90 -6.16
N ARG A 95 -7.32 -22.74 -5.25
CA ARG A 95 -6.52 -23.75 -4.55
C ARG A 95 -6.41 -25.07 -5.32
N CYS A 96 -5.21 -25.64 -5.31
CA CYS A 96 -4.86 -26.96 -5.84
C CYS A 96 -3.88 -27.69 -4.88
N GLY A 97 -4.42 -28.25 -3.79
CA GLY A 97 -3.58 -28.87 -2.76
C GLY A 97 -2.77 -27.80 -2.00
N GLU A 98 -1.47 -28.02 -1.92
CA GLU A 98 -0.49 -27.11 -1.28
C GLU A 98 -0.06 -25.95 -2.19
N VAL A 99 -0.66 -25.82 -3.37
CA VAL A 99 -0.40 -24.73 -4.32
C VAL A 99 -1.68 -23.94 -4.55
N ALA A 100 -1.57 -22.64 -4.70
CA ALA A 100 -2.68 -21.78 -5.10
C ALA A 100 -2.29 -20.85 -6.25
N ARG A 101 -3.23 -20.55 -7.12
CA ARG A 101 -3.12 -19.41 -8.03
C ARG A 101 -3.77 -18.20 -7.38
N LEU A 102 -2.97 -17.17 -7.15
CA LEU A 102 -3.44 -15.88 -6.66
C LEU A 102 -3.59 -14.90 -7.82
N GLN A 103 -4.67 -14.12 -7.81
CA GLN A 103 -4.87 -13.02 -8.76
C GLN A 103 -5.37 -11.78 -8.03
N LEU A 104 -4.67 -10.66 -8.21
CA LEU A 104 -5.13 -9.35 -7.78
C LEU A 104 -5.80 -8.64 -8.96
N SER A 105 -6.96 -8.07 -8.73
CA SER A 105 -7.70 -7.30 -9.73
C SER A 105 -8.30 -6.02 -9.15
N ARG A 106 -8.56 -5.06 -10.03
CA ARG A 106 -9.16 -3.77 -9.74
C ARG A 106 -10.34 -3.52 -10.69
N SER A 107 -11.54 -3.44 -10.14
CA SER A 107 -12.77 -3.17 -10.89
C SER A 107 -12.90 -4.05 -12.15
N GLY A 108 -12.61 -5.35 -12.00
CA GLY A 108 -12.64 -6.36 -13.06
C GLY A 108 -11.38 -6.45 -13.93
N THR A 109 -10.42 -5.53 -13.80
CA THR A 109 -9.15 -5.57 -14.52
C THR A 109 -8.10 -6.30 -13.70
N THR A 110 -7.50 -7.36 -14.25
CA THR A 110 -6.38 -8.05 -13.59
C THR A 110 -5.15 -7.15 -13.52
N LEU A 111 -4.63 -6.95 -12.32
CA LEU A 111 -3.36 -6.24 -12.08
C LEU A 111 -2.17 -7.19 -12.16
N GLY A 112 -2.34 -8.41 -11.65
CA GLY A 112 -1.32 -9.46 -11.68
C GLY A 112 -1.87 -10.80 -11.22
N ALA A 113 -1.17 -11.88 -11.59
CA ALA A 113 -1.42 -13.21 -11.05
C ALA A 113 -0.10 -13.94 -10.81
N ASP A 114 -0.08 -14.79 -9.79
CA ASP A 114 1.07 -15.62 -9.43
C ASP A 114 0.61 -17.01 -8.97
N ILE A 115 1.53 -17.99 -9.01
CA ILE A 115 1.33 -19.32 -8.47
C ILE A 115 2.22 -19.45 -7.22
N VAL A 116 1.58 -19.68 -6.08
CA VAL A 116 2.23 -19.70 -4.77
C VAL A 116 2.10 -21.07 -4.13
N GLU A 117 3.11 -21.45 -3.36
CA GLU A 117 2.99 -22.53 -2.39
C GLU A 117 2.27 -21.98 -1.14
N LEU A 118 1.43 -22.82 -0.54
CA LEU A 118 0.76 -22.53 0.71
C LEU A 118 1.50 -23.24 1.84
N ASP A 119 1.88 -22.49 2.86
CA ASP A 119 2.40 -23.07 4.10
C ASP A 119 1.31 -23.88 4.83
N GLY A 120 1.71 -24.66 5.84
CA GLY A 120 0.79 -25.54 6.58
C GLY A 120 -0.39 -24.83 7.28
N ASP A 121 -0.27 -23.52 7.51
CA ASP A 121 -1.32 -22.63 8.04
C ASP A 121 -2.12 -21.89 6.95
N GLY A 122 -1.76 -22.08 5.68
CA GLY A 122 -2.37 -21.39 4.54
C GLY A 122 -1.72 -20.04 4.22
N ARG A 123 -0.57 -19.71 4.81
CA ARG A 123 0.20 -18.52 4.43
C ARG A 123 0.71 -18.62 2.99
N PHE A 124 0.76 -17.48 2.32
CA PHE A 124 1.34 -17.34 0.97
C PHE A 124 2.12 -16.04 0.82
N ASP A 125 3.05 -16.03 -0.13
CA ASP A 125 3.81 -14.86 -0.60
C ASP A 125 3.78 -14.83 -2.15
N ALA A 126 2.88 -14.04 -2.73
CA ALA A 126 2.77 -13.86 -4.17
C ALA A 126 3.64 -12.69 -4.64
N ARG A 127 4.39 -12.88 -5.72
CA ARG A 127 5.38 -11.91 -6.22
C ARG A 127 5.02 -11.40 -7.61
N PHE A 128 5.23 -10.11 -7.80
CA PHE A 128 4.91 -9.40 -9.05
C PHE A 128 6.05 -8.46 -9.43
N GLU A 129 6.37 -8.39 -10.71
CA GLU A 129 7.36 -7.41 -11.19
C GLU A 129 6.88 -5.97 -10.99
N LEU A 130 5.59 -5.74 -11.22
CA LEU A 130 4.94 -4.44 -11.09
C LEU A 130 3.46 -4.62 -10.74
N LEU A 131 2.99 -3.91 -9.71
CA LEU A 131 1.58 -3.68 -9.44
C LEU A 131 1.30 -2.18 -9.48
N SER A 132 0.29 -1.77 -10.26
CA SER A 132 -0.18 -0.39 -10.29
C SER A 132 -1.47 -0.28 -9.48
N LEU A 133 -1.34 0.21 -8.25
CA LEU A 133 -2.47 0.44 -7.36
C LEU A 133 -2.98 1.87 -7.55
N ASP A 134 -4.25 1.99 -7.92
CA ASP A 134 -4.99 3.25 -7.89
C ASP A 134 -5.50 3.45 -6.46
N LEU A 135 -4.83 4.27 -5.66
CA LEU A 135 -5.30 4.62 -4.32
C LEU A 135 -6.34 5.73 -4.41
N PRO A 136 -7.63 5.47 -4.13
CA PRO A 136 -8.59 6.54 -4.01
C PRO A 136 -8.31 7.32 -2.73
N VAL A 137 -8.16 8.64 -2.85
CA VAL A 137 -7.89 9.53 -1.72
C VAL A 137 -8.77 10.77 -1.78
N LEU A 138 -9.17 11.27 -0.62
CA LEU A 138 -9.75 12.61 -0.48
C LEU A 138 -8.62 13.62 -0.21
N PHE A 139 -8.37 14.51 -1.16
CA PHE A 139 -7.35 15.56 -1.04
C PHE A 139 -7.98 16.92 -1.30
N GLN A 140 -7.79 17.87 -0.36
CA GLN A 140 -8.33 19.24 -0.45
C GLN A 140 -9.85 19.29 -0.78
N GLY A 141 -10.61 18.35 -0.22
CA GLY A 141 -12.06 18.26 -0.42
C GLY A 141 -12.51 17.69 -1.77
N ALA A 142 -11.58 17.15 -2.58
CA ALA A 142 -11.89 16.47 -3.83
C ALA A 142 -11.37 15.02 -3.82
N HIS A 143 -12.20 14.09 -4.30
CA HIS A 143 -11.77 12.72 -4.52
C HIS A 143 -10.87 12.65 -5.75
N THR A 144 -9.74 11.97 -5.60
CA THR A 144 -8.76 11.75 -6.66
C THR A 144 -8.17 10.34 -6.56
N ILE A 145 -7.44 9.95 -7.60
CA ILE A 145 -6.71 8.68 -7.65
C ILE A 145 -5.22 8.99 -7.62
N GLN A 146 -4.54 8.50 -6.59
CA GLN A 146 -3.09 8.44 -6.54
C GLN A 146 -2.63 7.10 -7.10
N ALA A 147 -1.95 7.11 -8.25
CA ALA A 147 -1.33 5.90 -8.77
C ALA A 147 -0.05 5.59 -7.97
N MET A 148 0.05 4.34 -7.49
CA MET A 148 1.22 3.80 -6.80
C MET A 148 1.76 2.63 -7.62
N ASN A 149 2.94 2.82 -8.20
CA ASN A 149 3.61 1.82 -9.02
C ASN A 149 4.59 1.02 -8.16
N LEU A 150 4.12 -0.08 -7.60
CA LEU A 150 4.90 -0.97 -6.75
C LEU A 150 5.73 -1.93 -7.62
N ARG A 151 7.05 -1.75 -7.64
CA ARG A 151 8.01 -2.65 -8.29
C ARG A 151 8.42 -3.75 -7.34
N ARG A 152 8.74 -4.94 -7.87
CA ARG A 152 9.04 -6.12 -7.05
C ARG A 152 7.98 -6.32 -5.96
N ALA A 153 6.74 -6.09 -6.35
CA ALA A 153 5.63 -6.06 -5.43
C ALA A 153 5.35 -7.44 -4.87
N ARG A 154 4.87 -7.48 -3.63
CA ARG A 154 4.40 -8.69 -2.99
C ARG A 154 2.99 -8.50 -2.47
N VAL A 155 2.23 -9.58 -2.55
CA VAL A 155 0.94 -9.73 -1.89
C VAL A 155 1.03 -10.98 -1.03
N SER A 156 0.99 -10.82 0.28
CA SER A 156 1.06 -11.92 1.24
C SER A 156 -0.17 -11.94 2.12
N GLY A 157 -0.48 -13.09 2.70
CA GLY A 157 -1.57 -13.23 3.65
C GLY A 157 -1.75 -14.67 4.08
N VAL A 158 -2.74 -14.90 4.93
CA VAL A 158 -3.12 -16.22 5.42
C VAL A 158 -4.53 -16.53 4.91
N VAL A 159 -4.64 -17.53 4.04
CA VAL A 159 -5.94 -17.98 3.54
C VAL A 159 -6.43 -19.17 4.36
N SER A 160 -7.64 -19.08 4.89
CA SER A 160 -8.29 -20.17 5.63
C SER A 160 -9.62 -20.56 4.99
N GLU A 161 -10.33 -21.51 5.58
CA GLU A 161 -11.69 -21.86 5.16
C GLU A 161 -12.63 -20.71 5.54
N GLY A 162 -12.90 -19.79 4.61
CA GLY A 162 -13.84 -18.69 4.85
C GLY A 162 -13.22 -17.30 5.02
N ALA A 163 -11.89 -17.19 5.19
CA ALA A 163 -11.26 -15.90 5.42
C ALA A 163 -9.96 -15.71 4.64
N LEU A 164 -9.59 -14.44 4.50
CA LEU A 164 -8.28 -13.98 4.05
C LEU A 164 -7.82 -12.95 5.08
N GLU A 165 -6.83 -13.34 5.87
CA GLU A 165 -6.33 -12.61 7.02
C GLU A 165 -4.87 -12.19 6.78
N GLU A 166 -4.36 -11.29 7.61
CA GLU A 166 -2.96 -10.82 7.54
C GLU A 166 -2.56 -10.32 6.13
N LEU A 167 -3.53 -9.77 5.38
CA LEU A 167 -3.31 -9.38 4.00
C LEU A 167 -2.43 -8.14 3.95
N VAL A 168 -1.29 -8.27 3.26
CA VAL A 168 -0.34 -7.20 3.03
C VAL A 168 -0.12 -7.05 1.53
N ILE A 169 -0.06 -5.80 1.07
CA ILE A 169 0.29 -5.45 -0.31
C ILE A 169 1.41 -4.42 -0.24
N GLY A 170 2.57 -4.72 -0.82
CA GLY A 170 3.73 -3.84 -0.77
C GLY A 170 4.68 -4.01 -1.93
N GLY A 171 5.72 -3.19 -1.99
CA GLY A 171 6.73 -3.17 -3.05
C GLY A 171 7.58 -1.91 -2.99
N ALA A 172 8.55 -1.82 -3.90
CA ALA A 172 9.38 -0.63 -4.04
C ALA A 172 8.69 0.38 -4.95
N ASN A 173 8.46 1.59 -4.46
CA ASN A 173 7.94 2.68 -5.27
C ASN A 173 9.04 3.73 -5.49
N ARG A 174 9.07 4.34 -6.68
CA ARG A 174 10.09 5.34 -6.97
C ARG A 174 9.74 6.66 -6.31
N TYR A 175 10.76 7.42 -5.93
CA TYR A 175 10.60 8.77 -5.39
C TYR A 175 9.72 9.68 -6.26
N GLU A 176 9.89 9.60 -7.59
CA GLU A 176 9.13 10.40 -8.56
C GLU A 176 7.61 10.13 -8.53
N ASP A 177 7.17 8.97 -8.03
CA ASP A 177 5.77 8.61 -7.91
C ASP A 177 5.09 9.24 -6.66
N TYR A 178 5.88 9.71 -5.67
CA TYR A 178 5.38 10.41 -4.46
C TYR A 178 5.16 11.89 -4.63
N LEU A 179 5.81 12.50 -5.62
CA LEU A 179 5.73 13.94 -5.85
C LEU A 179 4.29 14.48 -5.86
N PRO A 180 3.28 13.80 -6.44
CA PRO A 180 1.90 14.29 -6.42
C PRO A 180 1.25 14.34 -5.02
N LEU A 181 1.69 13.51 -4.06
CA LEU A 181 1.17 13.52 -2.67
C LEU A 181 1.72 14.68 -1.84
N VAL A 182 2.90 15.18 -2.21
CA VAL A 182 3.63 16.25 -1.50
C VAL A 182 3.61 17.57 -2.29
N TYR A 183 3.06 17.57 -3.52
CA TYR A 183 2.99 18.76 -4.36
C TYR A 183 1.94 19.72 -3.81
N CYS A 184 2.37 20.55 -2.88
CA CYS A 184 1.73 21.81 -2.59
C CYS A 184 2.09 22.81 -3.70
N ASP A 185 1.13 23.63 -4.12
CA ASP A 185 1.42 24.76 -5.01
C ASP A 185 2.55 25.62 -4.40
N PRO A 186 3.69 25.80 -5.08
CA PRO A 186 4.80 26.61 -4.57
C PRO A 186 4.45 28.09 -4.37
N ALA A 187 3.29 28.56 -4.85
CA ALA A 187 2.75 29.88 -4.54
C ALA A 187 1.99 29.94 -3.20
N ILE A 188 1.60 28.79 -2.63
CA ILE A 188 0.77 28.65 -1.42
C ILE A 188 1.59 28.12 -0.25
N CYS A 189 2.49 27.17 -0.50
CA CYS A 189 3.45 26.71 0.48
C CYS A 189 4.75 27.50 0.32
N ASP A 190 5.08 28.32 1.31
CA ASP A 190 6.43 28.88 1.45
C ASP A 190 7.42 27.71 1.61
N PRO A 191 8.30 27.45 0.63
CA PRO A 191 9.28 26.36 0.73
C PRO A 191 10.36 26.62 1.78
N GLY A 192 10.36 27.77 2.48
CA GLY A 192 11.32 28.08 3.54
C GLY A 192 11.22 27.25 4.83
N GLY A 193 10.58 26.07 4.80
CA GLY A 193 10.27 25.24 5.97
C GLY A 193 10.24 23.72 5.69
N PRO A 194 9.76 22.89 6.64
CA PRO A 194 10.03 21.45 6.82
C PRO A 194 9.73 20.49 5.65
N ILE A 195 9.21 20.98 4.53
CA ILE A 195 9.12 20.24 3.26
C ILE A 195 10.52 19.96 2.71
N ASP A 196 11.47 20.91 2.81
CA ASP A 196 12.88 20.66 2.47
C ASP A 196 13.51 19.59 3.37
N ALA A 197 13.05 19.46 4.63
CA ALA A 197 13.51 18.42 5.55
C ALA A 197 12.83 17.06 5.31
N LEU A 198 11.56 17.02 4.88
CA LEU A 198 10.96 15.79 4.36
C LEU A 198 11.71 15.37 3.10
N PHE A 199 12.04 16.32 2.23
CA PHE A 199 12.91 16.08 1.10
C PHE A 199 14.30 15.63 1.57
N ASP A 200 14.98 16.22 2.55
CA ASP A 200 16.28 15.70 3.06
C ASP A 200 16.17 14.31 3.71
N VAL A 201 15.04 13.97 4.36
CA VAL A 201 14.74 12.62 4.88
C VAL A 201 14.42 11.65 3.73
N MET A 202 13.80 12.11 2.64
CA MET A 202 13.49 11.33 1.43
C MET A 202 14.65 11.35 0.41
N LEU A 203 15.60 12.26 0.54
CA LEU A 203 16.63 12.70 -0.42
C LEU A 203 17.92 13.00 0.36
N ASP A 204 18.53 12.00 1.02
CA ASP A 204 19.99 11.98 1.00
C ASP A 204 20.42 11.25 -0.30
N PRO A 205 20.63 11.97 -1.43
CA PRO A 205 21.13 11.40 -2.67
C PRO A 205 22.60 10.98 -2.57
N GLY A 206 23.20 10.94 -1.37
CA GLY A 206 24.53 10.44 -1.12
C GLY A 206 24.77 9.03 -1.68
N ASP A 207 23.71 8.24 -1.86
CA ASP A 207 23.77 6.95 -2.53
C ASP A 207 22.88 6.89 -3.79
N ALA A 208 23.42 7.35 -4.92
CA ALA A 208 22.82 7.29 -6.25
C ALA A 208 22.47 5.86 -6.75
N SER A 209 22.63 4.84 -5.91
CA SER A 209 22.21 3.46 -6.12
C SER A 209 20.78 3.16 -5.65
N CYS A 210 20.15 4.04 -4.85
CA CYS A 210 18.80 3.80 -4.36
C CYS A 210 17.75 4.00 -5.47
N GLY A 211 17.16 2.90 -5.92
CA GLY A 211 16.21 2.86 -7.05
C GLY A 211 14.73 3.09 -6.69
N GLY A 212 14.42 3.28 -5.40
CA GLY A 212 13.06 3.47 -4.85
C GLY A 212 13.00 3.11 -3.37
N ILE A 213 11.93 3.50 -2.69
CA ILE A 213 11.67 3.20 -1.28
C ILE A 213 10.65 2.08 -1.18
N SER A 214 10.82 1.21 -0.19
CA SER A 214 9.82 0.20 0.07
C SER A 214 8.64 0.77 0.83
N VAL A 215 7.46 0.32 0.37
CA VAL A 215 6.18 0.73 0.92
C VAL A 215 5.22 -0.44 1.00
N GLY A 216 4.41 -0.41 2.05
CA GLY A 216 3.45 -1.46 2.35
C GLY A 216 2.13 -0.92 2.89
N PHE A 217 1.07 -1.64 2.55
CA PHE A 217 -0.26 -1.47 3.07
C PHE A 217 -0.72 -2.76 3.74
N VAL A 218 -1.42 -2.61 4.87
CA VAL A 218 -2.23 -3.68 5.45
C VAL A 218 -3.63 -3.53 4.90
N ALA A 219 -4.22 -4.65 4.50
CA ALA A 219 -5.55 -4.70 3.93
C ALA A 219 -6.47 -5.63 4.73
N THR A 220 -7.76 -5.29 4.76
CA THR A 220 -8.81 -6.21 5.20
C THR A 220 -9.63 -6.64 4.00
N ALA A 221 -10.10 -7.89 4.02
CA ALA A 221 -10.91 -8.40 2.93
C ALA A 221 -12.03 -9.29 3.44
N VAL A 222 -13.15 -9.29 2.72
CA VAL A 222 -14.30 -10.15 2.99
C VAL A 222 -14.54 -11.09 1.83
N MET A 223 -14.87 -12.33 2.12
CA MET A 223 -15.22 -13.29 1.08
C MET A 223 -16.48 -12.84 0.34
N LEU A 224 -16.44 -12.92 -0.99
CA LEU A 224 -17.64 -12.88 -1.81
C LEU A 224 -18.31 -14.24 -1.71
N SER A 225 -19.49 -14.27 -1.10
CA SER A 225 -20.41 -15.40 -1.24
C SER A 225 -20.66 -15.60 -2.73
N GLY A 226 -20.39 -16.81 -3.25
CA GLY A 226 -20.69 -17.12 -4.63
C GLY A 226 -22.19 -16.90 -4.90
N ASP A 227 -22.51 -16.19 -5.98
CA ASP A 227 -23.83 -16.32 -6.57
C ASP A 227 -23.92 -17.75 -7.12
N ASP A 228 -24.82 -18.55 -6.53
CA ASP A 228 -25.26 -19.84 -7.08
C ASP A 228 -25.98 -19.66 -8.43
#